data_AF-A0A1M6TWK2-F1
#
_entry.id   AF-A0A1M6TWK2-F1
#
_cell.length_a   1.000
_cell.length_b   1.000
_cell.length_c   1.000
_cell.angle_alpha   90.00
_cell.angle_beta   90.00
_cell.angle_gamma   90.00
#
_symmetry.space_group_name_H-M   'P 1'
#
loop_
_entity.id
_entity.type
_entity.pdbx_description
1 polymer ?
#
loop_
_entity_poly.entity_id
_entity_poly.type
_entity_poly.pdbx_seq_one_letter_code
_entity_poly.pdbx_strand_id
1 'polypeptide(L)'
;MSESLNIVENLNLNISVEDSSLPVATERELYSFAHGALIETLDKSLAEVNVDGDVTLDSLTIDLNVDAQGDVFRQIADALRDALKSKLGSAVFKAQSKPVTTMLADVYRQHMPIDKSSVLEHRFDALAESWEAEHQGQKFNPLAFSESVIKKMQAENPQMDIQQIAYVVYQRILQMKNAKSARTPDKNPRNSEQDSAKTAYEIMDSGLVLLAPYLPALFERTGCIEKGVFANEESQRKALAVLKYAAYGNYAEPPKDAALMNLICNLPVSPVLYADELPKVSDSEKELIDSLLNAVIANWKAVGHMSPDGLRGTYFVRNGTLETAGATDMLTVETKTFDILLDKLPWGYSMIKHAWMPKVLNVKWR
;
A
#
# COMPACT_ATOMS: atom_id res chain seq x y z
N MET A 1 -21.97 -11.79 -5.61
CA MET A 1 -22.08 -10.39 -5.16
C MET A 1 -22.09 -10.45 -3.64
N SER A 2 -21.06 -9.96 -2.97
CA SER A 2 -21.06 -9.89 -1.51
C SER A 2 -22.06 -8.82 -1.08
N GLU A 3 -23.12 -9.20 -0.36
CA GLU A 3 -24.01 -8.22 0.27
C GLU A 3 -23.18 -7.39 1.27
N SER A 4 -23.21 -6.07 1.12
CA SER A 4 -22.66 -5.15 2.11
C SER A 4 -23.48 -5.27 3.39
N LEU A 5 -22.93 -5.92 4.40
CA LEU A 5 -23.61 -6.13 5.67
C LEU A 5 -23.26 -4.98 6.62
N ASN A 6 -24.22 -4.07 6.85
CA ASN A 6 -24.09 -3.03 7.86
C ASN A 6 -24.56 -3.60 9.21
N ILE A 7 -23.70 -3.54 10.24
CA ILE A 7 -24.01 -4.06 11.58
C ILE A 7 -24.04 -2.89 12.57
N VAL A 8 -25.16 -2.73 13.26
CA VAL A 8 -25.27 -1.85 14.43
C VAL A 8 -25.29 -2.73 15.66
N GLU A 9 -24.18 -2.77 16.40
CA GLU A 9 -24.05 -3.65 17.57
C GLU A 9 -24.98 -3.20 18.72
N ASN A 10 -25.10 -1.89 18.92
CA ASN A 10 -25.94 -1.29 19.95
C ASN A 10 -26.54 0.02 19.43
N LEU A 11 -27.85 0.16 19.54
CA LEU A 11 -28.58 1.41 19.26
C LEU A 11 -29.36 1.81 20.51
N ASN A 12 -29.03 2.98 21.07
CA ASN A 12 -29.78 3.56 22.17
C ASN A 12 -30.52 4.81 21.67
N LEU A 13 -31.85 4.76 21.68
CA LEU A 13 -32.70 5.91 21.37
C LEU A 13 -33.27 6.46 22.68
N ASN A 14 -32.74 7.59 23.13
CA ASN A 14 -33.24 8.28 24.31
C ASN A 14 -34.25 9.34 23.90
N ILE A 15 -35.52 9.17 24.29
CA ILE A 15 -36.58 10.15 24.05
C ILE A 15 -36.92 10.81 25.38
N SER A 16 -36.65 12.11 25.50
CA SER A 16 -37.03 12.92 26.65
C SER A 16 -38.18 13.84 26.24
N VAL A 17 -39.30 13.79 26.96
CA VAL A 17 -40.48 14.62 26.69
C VAL A 17 -40.62 15.59 27.87
N GLU A 18 -40.51 16.89 27.60
CA GLU A 18 -40.55 17.92 28.65
C GLU A 18 -41.97 18.20 29.18
N ASP A 19 -43.02 17.84 28.43
CA ASP A 19 -44.41 18.10 28.79
C ASP A 19 -45.25 16.80 28.82
N SER A 20 -45.66 16.42 30.04
CA SER A 20 -46.43 15.20 30.36
C SER A 20 -47.87 15.16 29.81
N SER A 21 -48.28 16.16 29.02
CA SER A 21 -49.63 16.29 28.48
C SER A 21 -49.82 15.70 27.07
N LEU A 22 -48.74 15.33 26.38
CA LEU A 22 -48.82 14.58 25.12
C LEU A 22 -49.17 13.11 25.40
N PRO A 23 -50.00 12.47 24.54
CA PRO A 23 -50.26 11.05 24.68
C PRO A 23 -48.93 10.33 24.52
N VAL A 24 -48.43 9.78 25.63
CA VAL A 24 -47.37 8.77 25.63
C VAL A 24 -47.80 7.78 24.56
N ALA A 25 -47.08 7.75 23.44
CA ALA A 25 -47.32 6.80 22.38
C ALA A 25 -47.55 5.45 23.06
N THR A 26 -48.68 4.81 22.75
CA THR A 26 -48.95 3.51 23.34
C THR A 26 -47.74 2.64 23.05
N GLU A 27 -47.29 1.83 24.01
CA GLU A 27 -46.09 1.00 23.87
C GLU A 27 -46.05 0.30 22.49
N ARG A 28 -47.22 -0.11 21.99
CA ARG A 28 -47.46 -0.64 20.66
C ARG A 28 -47.09 0.27 19.49
N GLU A 29 -47.41 1.57 19.54
CA GLU A 29 -47.04 2.57 18.52
C GLU A 29 -45.52 2.79 18.50
N LEU A 30 -44.88 2.87 19.67
CA LEU A 30 -43.42 2.92 19.80
C LEU A 30 -42.76 1.67 19.21
N TYR A 31 -43.25 0.48 19.54
CA TYR A 31 -42.75 -0.77 18.96
C TYR A 31 -42.95 -0.82 17.44
N SER A 32 -44.11 -0.37 16.94
CA SER A 32 -44.41 -0.34 15.51
C SER A 32 -43.53 0.66 14.76
N PHE A 33 -43.27 1.83 15.35
CA PHE A 33 -42.35 2.81 14.81
C PHE A 33 -40.93 2.26 14.75
N ALA A 34 -40.45 1.68 15.86
CA ALA A 34 -39.12 1.12 15.98
C ALA A 34 -38.87 -0.02 14.98
N HIS A 35 -39.83 -0.95 14.85
CA HIS A 35 -39.68 -2.10 13.93
C HIS A 35 -40.01 -1.78 12.47
N GLY A 36 -40.61 -0.61 12.20
CA GLY A 36 -41.01 -0.19 10.86
C GLY A 36 -40.16 0.97 10.39
N ALA A 37 -40.70 2.19 10.55
CA ALA A 37 -40.14 3.41 9.98
C ALA A 37 -38.69 3.69 10.42
N LEU A 38 -38.34 3.39 11.68
CA LEU A 38 -37.00 3.61 12.19
C LEU A 38 -35.97 2.71 11.51
N ILE A 39 -36.20 1.39 11.51
CA ILE A 39 -35.31 0.43 10.83
C ILE A 39 -35.23 0.74 9.33
N GLU A 40 -36.35 1.00 8.67
CA GLU A 40 -36.35 1.30 7.23
C GLU A 40 -35.54 2.57 6.92
N THR A 41 -35.59 3.58 7.79
CA THR A 41 -34.78 4.80 7.66
C THR A 41 -33.30 4.52 7.86
N LEU A 42 -32.96 3.71 8.87
CA LEU A 42 -31.58 3.29 9.13
C LEU A 42 -31.02 2.49 7.94
N ASP A 43 -31.74 1.49 7.46
CA ASP A 43 -31.31 0.64 6.34
C ASP A 43 -31.07 1.48 5.08
N LYS A 44 -32.00 2.36 4.73
CA LYS A 44 -31.84 3.26 3.57
C LYS A 44 -30.65 4.20 3.74
N SER A 45 -30.49 4.80 4.91
CA SER A 45 -29.41 5.75 5.18
C SER A 45 -28.04 5.07 5.17
N LEU A 46 -27.95 3.86 5.72
CA LEU A 46 -26.74 3.04 5.73
C LEU A 46 -26.40 2.51 4.33
N ALA A 47 -27.41 2.16 3.52
CA ALA A 47 -27.22 1.71 2.14
C ALA A 47 -26.71 2.83 1.21
N GLU A 48 -27.03 4.10 1.51
CA GLU A 48 -26.49 5.26 0.78
C GLU A 48 -25.02 5.53 1.10
N VAL A 49 -24.47 4.98 2.20
CA VAL A 49 -23.09 5.24 2.60
C VAL A 49 -22.13 4.38 1.77
N ASN A 50 -21.40 5.05 0.88
CA ASN A 50 -20.45 4.40 -0.01
C ASN A 50 -19.06 4.26 0.65
N VAL A 51 -18.83 3.12 1.30
CA VAL A 51 -17.61 2.83 2.07
C VAL A 51 -16.64 1.93 1.28
N ASP A 52 -15.33 2.06 1.52
CA ASP A 52 -14.34 1.06 1.10
C ASP A 52 -13.94 0.18 2.27
N GLY A 53 -14.19 -1.12 2.16
CA GLY A 53 -13.92 -2.10 3.20
C GLY A 53 -14.65 -1.82 4.51
N ASP A 54 -14.16 -2.45 5.58
CA ASP A 54 -14.77 -2.32 6.91
C ASP A 54 -14.41 -0.96 7.53
N VAL A 55 -15.43 -0.24 7.99
CA VAL A 55 -15.30 0.98 8.78
C VAL A 55 -16.02 0.78 10.10
N THR A 56 -15.28 0.92 11.19
CA THR A 56 -15.81 0.89 12.54
C THR A 56 -15.89 2.31 13.07
N LEU A 57 -17.04 2.69 13.60
CA LEU A 57 -17.25 3.94 14.31
C LEU A 57 -17.48 3.63 15.78
N ASP A 58 -16.69 4.22 16.67
CA ASP A 58 -16.79 3.94 18.11
C ASP A 58 -18.10 4.45 18.72
N SER A 59 -18.56 5.63 18.28
CA SER A 59 -19.84 6.21 18.67
C SER A 59 -20.30 7.27 17.68
N LEU A 60 -21.62 7.44 17.55
CA LEU A 60 -22.24 8.50 16.78
C LEU A 60 -23.41 9.09 17.58
N THR A 61 -23.28 10.35 17.99
CA THR A 61 -24.34 11.06 18.73
C THR A 61 -25.08 12.01 17.80
N ILE A 62 -26.39 11.81 17.71
CA ILE A 62 -27.29 12.60 16.87
C ILE A 62 -28.28 13.34 17.75
N ASP A 63 -28.43 14.62 17.48
CA ASP A 63 -29.50 15.43 18.05
C ASP A 63 -30.53 15.69 16.94
N LEU A 64 -31.78 15.33 17.21
CA LEU A 64 -32.86 15.35 16.23
C LEU A 64 -33.67 16.65 16.24
N ASN A 65 -33.59 17.43 17.33
CA ASN A 65 -34.25 18.73 17.50
C ASN A 65 -35.68 18.80 16.89
N VAL A 66 -36.55 17.89 17.33
CA VAL A 66 -37.91 17.70 16.78
C VAL A 66 -38.91 18.62 17.49
N ASP A 67 -39.78 19.28 16.72
CA ASP A 67 -40.88 20.09 17.26
C ASP A 67 -42.09 19.21 17.62
N ALA A 68 -42.84 19.60 18.66
CA ALA A 68 -43.92 18.81 19.24
C ALA A 68 -45.25 18.88 18.45
N GLN A 69 -45.28 19.51 17.27
CA GLN A 69 -46.50 19.71 16.50
C GLN A 69 -46.62 18.74 15.31
N GLY A 70 -47.70 17.97 15.25
CA GLY A 70 -48.00 17.08 14.12
C GLY A 70 -47.55 15.63 14.33
N ASP A 71 -47.22 14.94 13.24
CA ASP A 71 -46.76 13.53 13.29
C ASP A 71 -45.29 13.48 13.76
N VAL A 72 -45.13 13.32 15.08
CA VAL A 72 -43.81 13.30 15.75
C VAL A 72 -42.95 12.15 15.22
N PHE A 73 -43.53 10.98 14.93
CA PHE A 73 -42.76 9.82 14.46
C PHE A 73 -42.18 10.05 13.08
N ARG A 74 -42.95 10.64 12.18
CA ARG A 74 -42.45 11.01 10.85
C ARG A 74 -41.36 12.07 10.93
N GLN A 75 -41.51 13.07 11.80
CA GLN A 75 -40.48 14.08 12.02
C GLN A 75 -39.19 13.49 12.61
N ILE A 76 -39.29 12.57 13.56
CA ILE A 76 -38.13 11.83 14.08
C ILE A 76 -37.44 11.06 12.95
N ALA A 77 -38.18 10.36 12.10
CA ALA A 77 -37.60 9.61 10.98
C ALA A 77 -36.89 10.53 9.97
N ASP A 78 -37.51 11.65 9.59
CA ASP A 78 -36.92 12.60 8.65
C ASP A 78 -35.70 13.31 9.25
N ALA A 79 -35.79 13.79 10.49
CA ALA A 79 -34.65 14.37 11.21
C ALA A 79 -33.49 13.38 11.38
N LEU A 80 -33.79 12.10 11.66
CA LEU A 80 -32.79 11.06 11.81
C LEU A 80 -32.07 10.80 10.49
N ARG A 81 -32.82 10.72 9.39
CA ARG A 81 -32.26 10.54 8.04
C ARG A 81 -31.27 11.65 7.69
N ASP A 82 -31.67 12.90 7.88
CA ASP A 82 -30.84 14.06 7.53
C ASP A 82 -29.60 14.15 8.42
N ALA A 83 -29.79 13.92 9.73
CA ALA A 83 -28.69 13.94 10.68
C ALA A 83 -27.72 12.77 10.48
N LEU A 84 -28.22 11.57 10.15
CA LEU A 84 -27.39 10.44 9.75
C LEU A 84 -26.62 10.78 8.48
N LYS A 85 -27.28 11.24 7.42
CA LYS A 85 -26.63 11.55 6.14
C LYS A 85 -25.47 12.54 6.31
N SER A 86 -25.66 13.58 7.13
CA SER A 86 -24.62 14.56 7.44
C SER A 86 -23.53 13.99 8.36
N LYS A 87 -23.89 13.50 9.56
CA LYS A 87 -22.89 13.11 10.57
C LYS A 87 -22.22 11.78 10.27
N LEU A 88 -22.95 10.82 9.72
CA LEU A 88 -22.38 9.52 9.33
C LEU A 88 -21.39 9.70 8.18
N GLY A 89 -21.73 10.51 7.17
CA GLY A 89 -20.81 10.84 6.09
C GLY A 89 -19.47 11.39 6.60
N SER A 90 -19.54 12.37 7.50
CA SER A 90 -18.34 12.97 8.09
C SER A 90 -17.59 12.04 9.04
N ALA A 91 -18.29 11.25 9.84
CA ALA A 91 -17.67 10.24 10.71
C ALA A 91 -16.93 9.16 9.90
N VAL A 92 -17.54 8.67 8.82
CA VAL A 92 -16.93 7.71 7.89
C VAL A 92 -15.74 8.33 7.19
N PHE A 93 -15.87 9.56 6.70
CA PHE A 93 -14.75 10.29 6.08
C PHE A 93 -13.58 10.41 7.05
N LYS A 94 -13.82 10.82 8.30
CA LYS A 94 -12.77 10.95 9.33
C LYS A 94 -12.12 9.61 9.65
N ALA A 95 -12.91 8.55 9.78
CA ALA A 95 -12.40 7.20 10.03
C ALA A 95 -11.51 6.69 8.88
N GLN A 96 -11.86 7.01 7.63
CA GLN A 96 -11.08 6.60 6.45
C GLN A 96 -9.86 7.49 6.18
N SER A 97 -9.95 8.78 6.46
CA SER A 97 -8.86 9.74 6.22
C SER A 97 -7.80 9.71 7.31
N LYS A 98 -8.15 9.41 8.57
CA LYS A 98 -7.20 9.46 9.69
C LYS A 98 -5.96 8.59 9.52
N PRO A 99 -6.05 7.32 9.08
CA PRO A 99 -4.85 6.51 8.80
C PRO A 99 -3.94 7.15 7.74
N VAL A 100 -4.54 7.81 6.74
CA VAL A 100 -3.81 8.48 5.66
C VAL A 100 -3.14 9.76 6.15
N THR A 101 -3.84 10.59 6.95
CA THR A 101 -3.23 11.82 7.51
C THR A 101 -2.09 11.50 8.48
N THR A 102 -2.25 10.48 9.33
CA THR A 102 -1.17 9.99 10.21
C THR A 102 0.03 9.50 9.39
N MET A 103 -0.21 8.68 8.36
CA MET A 103 0.85 8.19 7.49
C MET A 103 1.59 9.32 6.78
N LEU A 104 0.87 10.31 6.24
CA LEU A 104 1.47 11.48 5.63
C LEU A 104 2.33 12.24 6.63
N ALA A 105 1.84 12.46 7.85
CA ALA A 105 2.60 13.15 8.90
C ALA A 105 3.92 12.41 9.22
N ASP A 106 3.88 11.09 9.31
CA ASP A 106 5.07 10.27 9.53
C ASP A 106 6.09 10.38 8.39
N VAL A 107 5.62 10.32 7.13
CA VAL A 107 6.50 10.45 5.96
C VAL A 107 7.14 11.84 5.94
N TYR A 108 6.35 12.90 6.09
CA TYR A 108 6.88 14.27 6.06
C TYR A 108 7.80 14.57 7.23
N ARG A 109 7.58 13.98 8.41
CA ARG A 109 8.46 14.14 9.58
C ARG A 109 9.87 13.61 9.33
N GLN A 110 10.02 12.57 8.50
CA GLN A 110 11.33 12.01 8.11
C GLN A 110 12.08 12.89 7.10
N HIS A 111 11.37 13.80 6.42
CA HIS A 111 11.91 14.63 5.34
C HIS A 111 11.88 16.14 5.64
N MET A 112 11.52 16.55 6.86
CA MET A 112 11.49 17.95 7.30
C MET A 112 12.34 18.22 8.55
N PRO A 113 12.89 19.45 8.67
CA PRO A 113 13.47 19.95 9.91
C PRO A 113 12.50 19.85 11.11
N ILE A 114 13.05 19.53 12.29
CA ILE A 114 12.28 19.22 13.51
C ILE A 114 11.33 20.36 13.91
N ASP A 115 11.74 21.62 13.74
CA ASP A 115 10.97 22.84 14.04
C ASP A 115 9.69 22.97 13.21
N LYS A 116 9.66 22.40 12.00
CA LYS A 116 8.48 22.40 11.12
C LYS A 116 7.61 21.14 11.25
N SER A 117 8.10 20.12 11.97
CA SER A 117 7.50 18.78 12.03
C SER A 117 6.44 18.60 13.12
N SER A 118 6.45 19.45 14.15
CA SER A 118 5.62 19.31 15.36
C SER A 118 4.12 19.57 15.14
N VAL A 119 3.73 20.14 14.00
CA VAL A 119 2.35 20.56 13.71
C VAL A 119 1.75 19.81 12.51
N LEU A 120 2.47 18.84 11.92
CA LEU A 120 2.06 18.17 10.69
C LEU A 120 0.75 17.38 10.82
N GLU A 121 0.51 16.74 11.97
CA GLU A 121 -0.72 15.96 12.19
C GLU A 121 -1.97 16.84 12.19
N HIS A 122 -1.99 17.89 13.02
CA HIS A 122 -3.09 18.87 13.04
C HIS A 122 -3.28 19.53 11.68
N ARG A 123 -2.18 19.82 10.98
CA ARG A 123 -2.20 20.44 9.67
C ARG A 123 -2.83 19.53 8.61
N PHE A 124 -2.46 18.25 8.57
CA PHE A 124 -2.99 17.31 7.58
C PHE A 124 -4.44 16.91 7.90
N ASP A 125 -4.83 16.88 9.17
CA ASP A 125 -6.23 16.76 9.55
C ASP A 125 -7.06 17.96 9.02
N ALA A 126 -6.57 19.20 9.19
CA ALA A 126 -7.25 20.39 8.66
C ALA A 126 -7.34 20.40 7.11
N LEU A 127 -6.31 19.87 6.43
CA LEU A 127 -6.35 19.67 4.97
C LEU A 127 -7.38 18.61 4.56
N ALA A 128 -7.57 17.56 5.36
CA ALA A 128 -8.60 16.55 5.12
C ALA A 128 -10.00 17.14 5.27
N GLU A 129 -10.26 17.94 6.31
CA GLU A 129 -11.53 18.65 6.49
C GLU A 129 -11.85 19.60 5.32
N SER A 130 -10.82 20.33 4.84
CA SER A 130 -10.97 21.19 3.66
C SER A 130 -11.29 20.38 2.40
N TRP A 131 -10.64 19.22 2.24
CA TRP A 131 -10.90 18.32 1.11
C TRP A 131 -12.31 17.74 1.15
N GLU A 132 -12.82 17.38 2.33
CA GLU A 132 -14.19 16.90 2.53
C GLU A 132 -15.22 17.94 2.09
N ALA A 133 -15.02 19.21 2.45
CA ALA A 133 -15.90 20.30 2.06
C ALA A 133 -15.93 20.51 0.53
N GLU A 134 -14.80 20.31 -0.15
CA GLU A 134 -14.68 20.41 -1.62
C GLU A 134 -15.27 19.19 -2.36
N HIS A 135 -15.36 18.02 -1.71
CA HIS A 135 -15.74 16.74 -2.31
C HIS A 135 -16.95 16.09 -1.64
N GLN A 136 -17.89 16.89 -1.13
CA GLN A 136 -19.07 16.39 -0.41
C GLN A 136 -19.81 15.29 -1.18
N GLY A 137 -20.08 14.18 -0.48
CA GLY A 137 -20.79 13.03 -1.05
C GLY A 137 -19.95 12.13 -1.97
N GLN A 138 -18.67 12.44 -2.18
CA GLN A 138 -17.76 11.55 -2.90
C GLN A 138 -17.07 10.57 -1.94
N LYS A 139 -16.78 9.37 -2.44
CA LYS A 139 -15.98 8.39 -1.72
C LYS A 139 -14.58 8.94 -1.47
N PHE A 140 -14.08 8.79 -0.25
CA PHE A 140 -12.72 9.21 0.07
C PHE A 140 -11.70 8.45 -0.79
N ASN A 141 -10.85 9.20 -1.49
CA ASN A 141 -9.79 8.65 -2.32
C ASN A 141 -8.43 9.00 -1.69
N PRO A 142 -7.75 8.03 -1.04
CA PRO A 142 -6.45 8.25 -0.41
C PRO A 142 -5.40 8.85 -1.35
N LEU A 143 -5.34 8.39 -2.61
CA LEU A 143 -4.34 8.84 -3.58
C LEU A 143 -4.59 10.30 -3.99
N ALA A 144 -5.84 10.64 -4.32
CA ALA A 144 -6.19 11.99 -4.74
C ALA A 144 -5.99 13.00 -3.59
N PHE A 145 -6.33 12.62 -2.36
CA PHE A 145 -6.08 13.43 -1.18
C PHE A 145 -4.58 13.64 -0.96
N SER A 146 -3.79 12.57 -0.99
CA SER A 146 -2.33 12.65 -0.83
C SER A 146 -1.65 13.49 -1.92
N GLU A 147 -2.10 13.40 -3.17
CA GLU A 147 -1.59 14.27 -4.25
C GLU A 147 -1.87 15.75 -3.98
N SER A 148 -3.07 16.09 -3.47
CA SER A 148 -3.43 17.45 -3.07
C SER A 148 -2.53 17.97 -1.94
N VAL A 149 -2.27 17.14 -0.92
CA VAL A 149 -1.35 17.47 0.16
C VAL A 149 0.05 17.71 -0.39
N ILE A 150 0.58 16.83 -1.24
CA ILE A 150 1.90 16.96 -1.84
C ILE A 150 2.04 18.27 -2.62
N LYS A 151 1.05 18.62 -3.45
CA LYS A 151 1.04 19.89 -4.20
C LYS A 151 1.06 21.11 -3.27
N LYS A 152 0.24 21.11 -2.22
CA LYS A 152 0.22 22.21 -1.22
C LYS A 152 1.57 22.33 -0.49
N MET A 153 2.16 21.19 -0.10
CA MET A 153 3.46 21.17 0.58
C MET A 153 4.62 21.62 -0.32
N GLN A 154 4.60 21.24 -1.61
CA GLN A 154 5.56 21.68 -2.62
C GLN A 154 5.51 23.20 -2.83
N ALA A 155 4.31 23.78 -2.91
CA ALA A 155 4.15 25.21 -3.12
C ALA A 155 4.79 26.03 -1.99
N GLU A 156 4.75 25.51 -0.75
CA GLU A 156 5.34 26.16 0.41
C GLU A 156 6.83 25.85 0.61
N ASN A 157 7.31 24.71 0.11
CA ASN A 157 8.72 24.31 0.23
C ASN A 157 9.27 23.81 -1.12
N PRO A 158 9.64 24.72 -2.05
CA PRO A 158 10.08 24.36 -3.40
C PRO A 158 11.37 23.52 -3.48
N GLN A 159 12.19 23.54 -2.43
CA GLN A 159 13.46 22.81 -2.32
C GLN A 159 13.28 21.35 -1.87
N MET A 160 12.05 20.93 -1.59
CA MET A 160 11.75 19.59 -1.07
C MET A 160 11.83 18.55 -2.19
N ASP A 161 12.41 17.39 -1.89
CA ASP A 161 12.40 16.24 -2.80
C ASP A 161 11.02 15.59 -2.82
N ILE A 162 10.15 16.11 -3.69
CA ILE A 162 8.77 15.66 -3.85
C ILE A 162 8.68 14.29 -4.51
N GLN A 163 9.68 13.90 -5.31
CA GLN A 163 9.66 12.60 -5.97
C GLN A 163 9.80 11.48 -4.95
N GLN A 164 10.73 11.63 -4.00
CA GLN A 164 10.92 10.68 -2.91
C GLN A 164 9.69 10.60 -2.00
N ILE A 165 9.11 11.74 -1.62
CA ILE A 165 7.92 11.78 -0.75
C ILE A 165 6.70 11.16 -1.45
N ALA A 166 6.44 11.53 -2.72
CA ALA A 166 5.33 10.99 -3.48
C ALA A 166 5.43 9.47 -3.64
N TYR A 167 6.64 8.95 -3.84
CA TYR A 167 6.89 7.52 -3.93
C TYR A 167 6.57 6.79 -2.62
N VAL A 168 7.11 7.25 -1.48
CA VAL A 168 6.87 6.62 -0.17
C VAL A 168 5.38 6.64 0.20
N VAL A 169 4.70 7.76 -0.06
CA VAL A 169 3.26 7.92 0.17
C VAL A 169 2.45 6.94 -0.67
N TYR A 170 2.74 6.83 -1.96
CA TYR A 170 2.08 5.87 -2.86
C TYR A 170 2.23 4.43 -2.36
N GLN A 171 3.44 4.04 -1.95
CA GLN A 171 3.71 2.69 -1.45
C GLN A 171 2.96 2.37 -0.16
N ARG A 172 2.95 3.30 0.81
CA ARG A 172 2.20 3.10 2.06
C ARG A 172 0.68 3.00 1.82
N ILE A 173 0.14 3.74 0.85
CA ILE A 173 -1.28 3.63 0.46
C ILE A 173 -1.59 2.25 -0.13
N LEU A 174 -0.71 1.71 -0.98
CA LEU A 174 -0.86 0.35 -1.52
C LEU A 174 -0.83 -0.71 -0.41
N GLN A 175 0.12 -0.61 0.53
CA GLN A 175 0.22 -1.50 1.68
C GLN A 175 -1.05 -1.48 2.55
N MET A 176 -1.62 -0.29 2.79
CA MET A 176 -2.89 -0.15 3.53
C MET A 176 -4.06 -0.83 2.82
N LYS A 177 -4.09 -0.82 1.49
CA LYS A 177 -5.12 -1.50 0.68
C LYS A 177 -4.97 -3.01 0.77
N ASN A 178 -3.73 -3.52 0.70
CA ASN A 178 -3.45 -4.95 0.74
C ASN A 178 -3.67 -5.54 2.15
N ALA A 179 -3.28 -4.82 3.21
CA ALA A 179 -3.49 -5.24 4.60
C ALA A 179 -4.98 -5.38 4.98
N LYS A 180 -5.87 -4.61 4.34
CA LYS A 180 -7.33 -4.71 4.51
C LYS A 180 -7.93 -5.91 3.78
N SER A 181 -7.37 -6.31 2.63
CA SER A 181 -7.84 -7.47 1.85
C SER A 181 -7.46 -8.82 2.47
N ALA A 182 -6.47 -8.86 3.37
CA ALA A 182 -6.00 -10.08 4.03
C ALA A 182 -6.84 -10.51 5.27
N ARG A 183 -7.89 -9.77 5.63
CA ARG A 183 -8.69 -10.01 6.85
C ARG A 183 -10.01 -10.76 6.64
N THR A 184 -10.28 -11.32 5.47
CA THR A 184 -11.47 -12.15 5.24
C THR A 184 -11.16 -13.64 5.49
N PRO A 185 -11.72 -14.28 6.53
CA PRO A 185 -11.55 -15.73 6.73
C PRO A 185 -12.57 -16.47 5.86
N ASP A 186 -12.13 -16.99 4.71
CA ASP A 186 -12.98 -17.86 3.90
C ASP A 186 -13.03 -19.27 4.51
N LYS A 187 -14.22 -19.68 4.91
CA LYS A 187 -14.54 -21.01 5.47
C LYS A 187 -15.00 -21.92 4.34
N ASN A 188 -14.11 -22.78 3.84
CA ASN A 188 -14.45 -24.17 3.53
C ASN A 188 -13.22 -24.99 3.09
N PRO A 189 -12.85 -26.08 3.80
CA PRO A 189 -11.86 -27.03 3.30
C PRO A 189 -12.57 -28.26 2.74
N ARG A 190 -12.45 -28.52 1.43
CA ARG A 190 -12.60 -29.88 0.89
C ARG A 190 -11.56 -30.15 -0.20
N ASN A 191 -10.61 -30.99 0.19
CA ASN A 191 -9.66 -31.82 -0.55
C ASN A 191 -9.56 -31.69 -2.08
N SER A 192 -8.34 -31.43 -2.54
CA SER A 192 -7.60 -32.37 -3.38
C SER A 192 -6.09 -32.14 -3.24
N GLU A 193 -5.44 -33.13 -2.62
CA GLU A 193 -4.09 -33.67 -2.84
C GLU A 193 -2.95 -32.76 -3.35
N GLN A 194 -1.89 -32.71 -2.50
CA GLN A 194 -0.48 -32.45 -2.82
C GLN A 194 -0.19 -31.26 -3.73
N ASP A 195 -0.19 -30.06 -3.14
CA ASP A 195 0.65 -28.97 -3.63
C ASP A 195 1.39 -28.37 -2.44
N SER A 196 2.72 -28.29 -2.54
CA SER A 196 3.56 -27.57 -1.58
C SER A 196 2.97 -26.17 -1.38
N ALA A 197 2.72 -25.77 -0.13
CA ALA A 197 2.16 -24.47 0.21
C ALA A 197 2.80 -23.36 -0.64
N LYS A 198 2.01 -22.79 -1.56
CA LYS A 198 2.47 -21.76 -2.48
C LYS A 198 2.64 -20.47 -1.69
N THR A 199 3.89 -20.09 -1.40
CA THR A 199 4.18 -18.82 -0.74
C THR A 199 4.42 -17.75 -1.79
N ALA A 200 3.62 -16.69 -1.75
CA ALA A 200 3.75 -15.52 -2.61
C ALA A 200 4.29 -14.34 -1.80
N TYR A 201 5.26 -13.63 -2.38
CA TYR A 201 5.89 -12.45 -1.81
C TYR A 201 5.69 -11.27 -2.75
N GLU A 202 5.19 -10.15 -2.22
CA GLU A 202 5.18 -8.89 -2.95
C GLU A 202 6.57 -8.27 -2.90
N ILE A 203 7.13 -7.88 -4.04
CA ILE A 203 8.49 -7.35 -4.13
C ILE A 203 8.53 -6.07 -4.96
N MET A 204 9.56 -5.25 -4.76
CA MET A 204 9.66 -3.90 -5.35
C MET A 204 10.87 -3.73 -6.29
N ASP A 205 11.73 -4.73 -6.36
CA ASP A 205 12.99 -4.79 -7.09
C ASP A 205 12.92 -5.83 -8.24
N SER A 206 11.71 -6.17 -8.68
CA SER A 206 11.46 -7.28 -9.62
C SER A 206 12.28 -7.18 -10.90
N GLY A 207 12.57 -5.96 -11.34
CA GLY A 207 13.25 -5.74 -12.59
C GLY A 207 14.77 -5.88 -12.52
N LEU A 208 15.33 -6.12 -11.33
CA LEU A 208 16.73 -6.50 -11.16
C LEU A 208 17.10 -7.75 -11.96
N VAL A 209 16.12 -8.59 -12.31
CA VAL A 209 16.28 -9.74 -13.22
C VAL A 209 16.89 -9.39 -14.57
N LEU A 210 16.80 -8.14 -15.03
CA LEU A 210 17.47 -7.69 -16.26
C LEU A 210 19.00 -7.74 -16.15
N LEU A 211 19.54 -7.73 -14.93
CA LEU A 211 20.98 -7.87 -14.68
C LEU A 211 21.45 -9.33 -14.70
N ALA A 212 20.56 -10.32 -14.81
CA ALA A 212 20.90 -11.75 -14.77
C ALA A 212 22.17 -12.12 -15.56
N PRO A 213 22.34 -11.77 -16.85
CA PRO A 213 23.54 -12.19 -17.60
C PRO A 213 24.83 -11.53 -17.08
N TYR A 214 24.74 -10.43 -16.34
CA TYR A 214 25.88 -9.71 -15.78
C TYR A 214 26.24 -10.17 -14.36
N LEU A 215 25.35 -10.89 -13.67
CA LEU A 215 25.56 -11.30 -12.29
C LEU A 215 26.80 -12.18 -12.07
N PRO A 216 27.12 -13.19 -12.93
CA PRO A 216 28.32 -13.99 -12.74
C PRO A 216 29.59 -13.13 -12.75
N ALA A 217 29.73 -12.26 -13.75
CA ALA A 217 30.89 -11.38 -13.88
C ALA A 217 30.97 -10.35 -12.74
N LEU A 218 29.82 -9.81 -12.30
CA LEU A 218 29.76 -8.90 -11.16
C LEU A 218 30.25 -9.60 -9.89
N PHE A 219 29.69 -10.78 -9.59
CA PHE A 219 30.01 -11.53 -8.38
C PHE A 219 31.43 -12.09 -8.37
N GLU A 220 32.00 -12.46 -9.51
CA GLU A 220 33.42 -12.83 -9.59
C GLU A 220 34.32 -11.63 -9.26
N ARG A 221 34.02 -10.47 -9.84
CA ARG A 221 34.84 -9.25 -9.66
C ARG A 221 34.71 -8.64 -8.27
N THR A 222 33.57 -8.81 -7.59
CA THR A 222 33.39 -8.43 -6.19
C THR A 222 33.88 -9.52 -5.22
N GLY A 223 34.38 -10.65 -5.71
CA GLY A 223 34.87 -11.76 -4.88
C GLY A 223 33.75 -12.49 -4.12
N CYS A 224 32.52 -12.42 -4.60
CA CYS A 224 31.38 -13.14 -4.05
C CYS A 224 31.33 -14.60 -4.52
N ILE A 225 31.78 -14.90 -5.74
CA ILE A 225 31.85 -16.28 -6.25
C ILE A 225 33.26 -16.62 -6.70
N GLU A 226 33.62 -17.89 -6.54
CA GLU A 226 34.85 -18.46 -7.06
C GLU A 226 34.50 -19.71 -7.87
N LYS A 227 35.02 -19.83 -9.11
CA LYS A 227 34.72 -20.95 -10.03
C LYS A 227 33.21 -21.16 -10.25
N GLY A 228 32.45 -20.07 -10.30
CA GLY A 228 31.02 -20.07 -10.61
C GLY A 228 30.08 -20.47 -9.46
N VAL A 229 30.54 -20.55 -8.21
CA VAL A 229 29.69 -20.83 -7.04
C VAL A 229 30.07 -19.95 -5.83
N PHE A 230 29.13 -19.75 -4.91
CA PHE A 230 29.40 -19.09 -3.63
C PHE A 230 30.26 -19.99 -2.74
N ALA A 231 31.29 -19.42 -2.11
CA ALA A 231 32.18 -20.15 -1.22
C ALA A 231 31.53 -20.43 0.15
N ASN A 232 30.78 -19.45 0.68
CA ASN A 232 30.11 -19.53 1.98
C ASN A 232 28.94 -18.53 2.09
N GLU A 233 28.23 -18.56 3.21
CA GLU A 233 27.10 -17.66 3.48
C GLU A 233 27.51 -16.18 3.53
N GLU A 234 28.73 -15.87 4.00
CA GLU A 234 29.24 -14.49 4.04
C GLU A 234 29.39 -13.92 2.61
N SER A 235 29.84 -14.74 1.66
CA SER A 235 29.89 -14.37 0.25
C SER A 235 28.50 -14.13 -0.34
N GLN A 236 27.49 -14.90 0.07
CA GLN A 236 26.09 -14.69 -0.33
C GLN A 236 25.53 -13.39 0.25
N ARG A 237 25.80 -13.07 1.52
CA ARG A 237 25.43 -11.80 2.16
C ARG A 237 26.12 -10.61 1.49
N LYS A 238 27.39 -10.77 1.10
CA LYS A 238 28.11 -9.75 0.32
C LYS A 238 27.46 -9.54 -1.04
N ALA A 239 27.10 -10.60 -1.75
CA ALA A 239 26.38 -10.50 -3.02
C ALA A 239 25.03 -9.81 -2.88
N LEU A 240 24.30 -10.08 -1.79
CA LEU A 240 23.07 -9.38 -1.44
C LEU A 240 23.31 -7.87 -1.24
N ALA A 241 24.38 -7.48 -0.53
CA ALA A 241 24.75 -6.07 -0.38
C ALA A 241 25.09 -5.39 -1.72
N VAL A 242 25.81 -6.10 -2.60
CA VAL A 242 26.12 -5.66 -3.97
C VAL A 242 24.85 -5.47 -4.80
N LEU A 243 23.90 -6.42 -4.74
CA LEU A 243 22.62 -6.31 -5.43
C LEU A 243 21.76 -5.16 -4.90
N LYS A 244 21.74 -4.95 -3.58
CA LYS A 244 21.05 -3.79 -2.98
C LYS A 244 21.61 -2.47 -3.51
N TYR A 245 22.94 -2.34 -3.61
CA TYR A 245 23.54 -1.16 -4.21
C TYR A 245 23.27 -1.04 -5.72
N ALA A 246 23.25 -2.15 -6.46
CA ALA A 246 22.90 -2.13 -7.87
C ALA A 246 21.47 -1.62 -8.10
N ALA A 247 20.50 -2.07 -7.29
CA ALA A 247 19.10 -1.69 -7.38
C ALA A 247 18.83 -0.26 -6.87
N TYR A 248 19.40 0.10 -5.72
CA TYR A 248 19.02 1.32 -4.98
C TYR A 248 20.14 2.37 -4.92
N GLY A 249 21.34 2.11 -5.39
CA GLY A 249 22.45 3.08 -5.35
C GLY A 249 22.69 3.62 -3.94
N ASN A 250 22.75 4.96 -3.81
CA ASN A 250 22.97 5.67 -2.55
C ASN A 250 21.68 6.03 -1.80
N TYR A 251 20.59 5.28 -1.96
CA TYR A 251 19.38 5.49 -1.16
C TYR A 251 19.72 5.49 0.34
N ALA A 252 19.26 6.50 1.07
CA ALA A 252 19.57 6.70 2.49
C ALA A 252 19.12 5.50 3.34
N GLU A 253 17.96 4.94 3.02
CA GLU A 253 17.44 3.69 3.60
C GLU A 253 16.85 2.82 2.48
N PRO A 254 17.60 1.83 1.96
CA PRO A 254 17.06 0.90 0.99
C PRO A 254 15.99 0.00 1.66
N PRO A 255 14.98 -0.47 0.91
CA PRO A 255 13.99 -1.41 1.43
C PRO A 255 14.64 -2.61 2.17
N LYS A 256 14.03 -2.96 3.31
CA LYS A 256 14.46 -4.12 4.10
C LYS A 256 14.14 -5.42 3.37
N ASP A 257 12.98 -5.48 2.72
CA ASP A 257 12.59 -6.60 1.87
C ASP A 257 13.53 -6.71 0.67
N ALA A 258 13.98 -7.93 0.43
CA ALA A 258 14.93 -8.28 -0.62
C ALA A 258 14.67 -9.72 -1.09
N ALA A 259 13.41 -10.17 -1.09
CA ALA A 259 13.02 -11.55 -1.40
C ALA A 259 13.61 -12.05 -2.74
N LEU A 260 13.59 -11.23 -3.80
CA LEU A 260 14.20 -11.60 -5.09
C LEU A 260 15.72 -11.67 -5.01
N MET A 261 16.37 -10.67 -4.43
CA MET A 261 17.83 -10.67 -4.27
C MET A 261 18.29 -11.86 -3.42
N ASN A 262 17.56 -12.20 -2.35
CA ASN A 262 17.81 -13.38 -1.52
C ASN A 262 17.75 -14.64 -2.37
N LEU A 263 16.68 -14.80 -3.16
CA LEU A 263 16.53 -15.95 -4.06
C LEU A 263 17.69 -16.06 -5.07
N ILE A 264 18.08 -14.95 -5.70
CA ILE A 264 19.21 -14.90 -6.65
C ILE A 264 20.54 -15.27 -5.98
N CYS A 265 20.75 -14.82 -4.73
CA CYS A 265 21.94 -15.13 -3.93
C CYS A 265 21.88 -16.52 -3.26
N ASN A 266 20.84 -17.31 -3.51
CA ASN A 266 20.60 -18.60 -2.85
C ASN A 266 20.52 -18.49 -1.30
N LEU A 267 19.87 -17.43 -0.83
CA LEU A 267 19.54 -17.17 0.58
C LEU A 267 18.04 -17.45 0.85
N PRO A 268 17.65 -17.72 2.10
CA PRO A 268 16.25 -17.85 2.47
C PRO A 268 15.44 -16.59 2.13
N VAL A 269 14.30 -16.77 1.45
CA VAL A 269 13.39 -15.67 1.09
C VAL A 269 12.65 -15.13 2.32
N SER A 270 12.39 -15.99 3.32
CA SER A 270 11.77 -15.63 4.60
C SER A 270 12.18 -16.61 5.72
N PRO A 271 12.35 -16.15 6.98
CA PRO A 271 12.37 -14.75 7.41
C PRO A 271 13.62 -14.01 6.90
N VAL A 272 13.50 -12.70 6.63
CA VAL A 272 14.61 -11.85 6.17
C VAL A 272 15.53 -11.58 7.37
N LEU A 273 16.48 -12.49 7.62
CA LEU A 273 17.35 -12.44 8.81
C LEU A 273 18.46 -11.38 8.73
N TYR A 274 18.63 -10.70 7.59
CA TYR A 274 19.91 -10.02 7.29
C TYR A 274 19.78 -8.52 6.95
N ALA A 275 18.60 -7.91 7.05
CA ALA A 275 18.43 -6.50 6.65
C ALA A 275 19.29 -5.52 7.47
N ASP A 276 19.65 -5.88 8.70
CA ASP A 276 20.39 -5.04 9.63
C ASP A 276 21.89 -5.44 9.78
N GLU A 277 22.37 -6.48 9.08
CA GLU A 277 23.74 -7.05 9.23
C GLU A 277 24.47 -7.30 7.89
N LEU A 278 24.21 -6.50 6.85
CA LEU A 278 24.94 -6.66 5.59
C LEU A 278 26.35 -6.06 5.66
N PRO A 279 27.35 -6.71 5.01
CA PRO A 279 28.66 -6.10 4.80
C PRO A 279 28.54 -4.75 4.10
N LYS A 280 29.36 -3.77 4.49
CA LYS A 280 29.45 -2.49 3.77
C LYS A 280 30.08 -2.73 2.39
N VAL A 281 29.46 -2.17 1.37
CA VAL A 281 30.00 -2.11 0.01
C VAL A 281 31.07 -1.02 -0.04
N SER A 282 32.30 -1.37 -0.43
CA SER A 282 33.41 -0.41 -0.53
C SER A 282 33.22 0.56 -1.70
N ASP A 283 33.89 1.71 -1.70
CA ASP A 283 33.76 2.68 -2.80
C ASP A 283 34.28 2.10 -4.14
N SER A 284 35.32 1.25 -4.11
CA SER A 284 35.78 0.52 -5.28
C SER A 284 34.75 -0.47 -5.84
N GLU A 285 33.96 -1.09 -4.97
CA GLU A 285 32.87 -1.98 -5.39
C GLU A 285 31.70 -1.18 -5.95
N LYS A 286 31.38 -0.01 -5.38
CA LYS A 286 30.37 0.90 -5.92
C LYS A 286 30.73 1.38 -7.33
N GLU A 287 31.98 1.82 -7.53
CA GLU A 287 32.48 2.21 -8.85
C GLU A 287 32.39 1.07 -9.87
N LEU A 288 32.70 -0.16 -9.44
CA LEU A 288 32.55 -1.35 -10.27
C LEU A 288 31.09 -1.59 -10.67
N ILE A 289 30.15 -1.47 -9.71
CA ILE A 289 28.72 -1.64 -9.96
C ILE A 289 28.21 -0.56 -10.91
N ASP A 290 28.54 0.70 -10.68
CA ASP A 290 28.13 1.81 -11.56
C ASP A 290 28.74 1.67 -12.97
N SER A 291 29.98 1.20 -13.08
CA SER A 291 30.61 0.88 -14.38
C SER A 291 29.84 -0.23 -15.11
N LEU A 292 29.38 -1.25 -14.39
CA LEU A 292 28.55 -2.32 -14.96
C LEU A 292 27.19 -1.80 -15.42
N LEU A 293 26.52 -0.94 -14.65
CA LEU A 293 25.25 -0.35 -15.06
C LEU A 293 25.40 0.51 -16.32
N ASN A 294 26.50 1.26 -16.43
CA ASN A 294 26.81 1.98 -17.66
C ASN A 294 27.01 1.03 -18.86
N ALA A 295 27.64 -0.13 -18.66
CA ALA A 295 27.77 -1.15 -19.71
C ALA A 295 26.41 -1.75 -20.11
N VAL A 296 25.51 -2.00 -19.14
CA VAL A 296 24.13 -2.45 -19.40
C VAL A 296 23.39 -1.44 -20.28
N ILE A 297 23.47 -0.15 -19.95
CA ILE A 297 22.86 0.94 -20.74
C ILE A 297 23.47 0.98 -22.15
N ALA A 298 24.79 0.93 -22.26
CA ALA A 298 25.49 0.96 -23.55
C ALA A 298 25.10 -0.23 -24.46
N ASN A 299 24.90 -1.41 -23.86
CA ASN A 299 24.46 -2.59 -24.59
C ASN A 299 22.97 -2.52 -24.98
N TRP A 300 22.13 -1.92 -24.14
CA TRP A 300 20.71 -1.73 -24.41
C TRP A 300 20.44 -0.41 -25.16
N LYS A 301 20.88 -0.34 -26.42
CA LYS A 301 20.81 0.89 -27.25
C LYS A 301 19.41 1.56 -27.31
N ALA A 302 18.34 0.80 -27.11
CA ALA A 302 16.97 1.31 -27.15
C ALA A 302 16.62 2.24 -25.97
N VAL A 303 17.33 2.18 -24.84
CA VAL A 303 17.13 3.12 -23.72
C VAL A 303 17.86 4.45 -23.89
N GLY A 304 18.65 4.62 -24.95
CA GLY A 304 19.32 5.87 -25.29
C GLY A 304 20.36 6.30 -24.26
N HIS A 305 20.31 7.57 -23.84
CA HIS A 305 21.25 8.19 -22.90
C HIS A 305 20.78 8.12 -21.44
N MET A 306 20.14 7.01 -21.06
CA MET A 306 19.68 6.78 -19.68
C MET A 306 20.87 6.80 -18.71
N SER A 307 20.73 7.44 -17.55
CA SER A 307 21.72 7.34 -16.48
C SER A 307 21.53 6.05 -15.67
N PRO A 308 22.54 5.60 -14.89
CA PRO A 308 22.37 4.48 -13.96
C PRO A 308 21.17 4.64 -13.02
N ASP A 309 20.94 5.85 -12.50
CA ASP A 309 19.77 6.13 -11.65
C ASP A 309 18.45 6.10 -12.43
N GLY A 310 18.45 6.55 -13.68
CA GLY A 310 17.31 6.40 -14.58
C GLY A 310 16.97 4.93 -14.84
N LEU A 311 17.99 4.08 -15.03
CA LEU A 311 17.84 2.63 -15.19
C LEU A 311 17.25 2.00 -13.94
N ARG A 312 17.78 2.35 -12.76
CA ARG A 312 17.28 1.89 -11.45
C ARG A 312 15.79 2.20 -11.29
N GLY A 313 15.41 3.47 -11.42
CA GLY A 313 14.03 3.91 -11.20
C GLY A 313 13.03 3.45 -12.26
N THR A 314 13.47 3.31 -13.52
CA THR A 314 12.58 2.92 -14.62
C THR A 314 12.37 1.40 -14.66
N TYR A 315 13.48 0.66 -14.56
CA TYR A 315 13.49 -0.76 -14.88
C TYR A 315 13.84 -1.69 -13.73
N PHE A 316 14.55 -1.28 -12.68
CA PHE A 316 14.89 -2.19 -11.57
C PHE A 316 13.85 -2.13 -10.45
N VAL A 317 13.48 -0.92 -10.03
CA VAL A 317 12.47 -0.69 -8.98
C VAL A 317 11.08 -0.88 -9.58
N ARG A 318 10.68 -2.15 -9.68
CA ARG A 318 9.43 -2.65 -10.26
C ARG A 318 8.68 -3.48 -9.24
N ASN A 319 7.42 -3.15 -9.05
CA ASN A 319 6.53 -4.03 -8.29
C ASN A 319 6.37 -5.35 -9.03
N GLY A 320 6.22 -6.41 -8.25
CA GLY A 320 5.94 -7.74 -8.77
C GLY A 320 5.61 -8.70 -7.66
N THR A 321 5.30 -9.92 -8.06
CA THR A 321 4.97 -11.01 -7.16
C THR A 321 5.91 -12.17 -7.44
N LEU A 322 6.63 -12.60 -6.40
CA LEU A 322 7.48 -13.78 -6.42
C LEU A 322 6.73 -14.94 -5.77
N GLU A 323 6.47 -15.99 -6.53
CA GLU A 323 5.86 -17.22 -6.06
C GLU A 323 6.90 -18.31 -5.99
N THR A 324 7.13 -18.85 -4.79
CA THR A 324 8.05 -19.96 -4.57
C THR A 324 7.23 -21.23 -4.30
N ALA A 325 7.11 -22.11 -5.30
CA ALA A 325 6.37 -23.39 -5.18
C ALA A 325 6.94 -24.47 -6.11
N GLY A 326 6.88 -25.73 -5.69
CA GLY A 326 7.29 -26.86 -6.53
C GLY A 326 8.74 -26.77 -7.04
N ALA A 327 8.93 -27.09 -8.33
CA ALA A 327 10.25 -27.25 -8.97
C ALA A 327 10.87 -25.94 -9.52
N THR A 328 10.08 -24.89 -9.72
CA THR A 328 10.52 -23.62 -10.30
C THR A 328 9.90 -22.44 -9.58
N ASP A 329 10.63 -21.34 -9.46
CA ASP A 329 10.10 -20.10 -8.90
C ASP A 329 9.54 -19.23 -10.03
N MET A 330 8.48 -18.47 -9.77
CA MET A 330 7.81 -17.63 -10.74
C MET A 330 7.81 -16.18 -10.27
N LEU A 331 8.38 -15.29 -11.07
CA LEU A 331 8.32 -13.85 -10.88
C LEU A 331 7.36 -13.24 -11.88
N THR A 332 6.32 -12.57 -11.41
CA THR A 332 5.44 -11.75 -12.25
C THR A 332 5.74 -10.27 -12.01
N VAL A 333 6.10 -9.53 -13.06
CA VAL A 333 6.45 -8.10 -12.97
C VAL A 333 5.28 -7.24 -13.42
N GLU A 334 4.98 -6.16 -12.69
CA GLU A 334 3.98 -5.18 -13.10
C GLU A 334 4.41 -4.51 -14.42
N THR A 335 3.53 -4.46 -15.42
CA THR A 335 3.80 -3.85 -16.73
C THR A 335 3.59 -2.34 -16.73
N LYS A 336 4.45 -1.57 -17.40
CA LYS A 336 4.25 -0.14 -17.72
C LYS A 336 4.47 0.14 -19.21
N THR A 337 4.05 1.32 -19.66
CA THR A 337 4.07 1.72 -21.09
C THR A 337 5.47 1.70 -21.72
N PHE A 338 6.51 2.03 -20.95
CA PHE A 338 7.90 2.01 -21.43
C PHE A 338 8.51 0.60 -21.56
N ASP A 339 7.82 -0.45 -21.09
CA ASP A 339 8.28 -1.84 -21.20
C ASP A 339 8.31 -2.33 -22.65
N ILE A 340 7.74 -1.57 -23.59
CA ILE A 340 7.92 -1.79 -25.04
C ILE A 340 9.41 -1.81 -25.46
N LEU A 341 10.28 -1.13 -24.70
CA LEU A 341 11.73 -1.13 -24.97
C LEU A 341 12.40 -2.46 -24.60
N LEU A 342 11.75 -3.32 -23.80
CA LEU A 342 12.24 -4.68 -23.50
C LEU A 342 12.25 -5.56 -24.76
N ASP A 343 11.40 -5.27 -25.75
CA ASP A 343 11.41 -5.98 -27.05
C ASP A 343 12.70 -5.73 -27.85
N LYS A 344 13.48 -4.73 -27.45
CA LYS A 344 14.78 -4.38 -28.02
C LYS A 344 15.94 -4.73 -27.10
N LEU A 345 15.70 -5.47 -26.01
CA LEU A 345 16.76 -5.95 -25.13
C LEU A 345 17.58 -7.04 -25.86
N PRO A 346 18.92 -6.93 -25.92
CA PRO A 346 19.72 -7.87 -26.70
C PRO A 346 20.01 -9.20 -25.98
N TRP A 347 19.49 -9.41 -24.78
CA TRP A 347 19.65 -10.65 -24.01
C TRP A 347 18.31 -11.13 -23.44
N GLY A 348 18.25 -12.42 -23.09
CA GLY A 348 17.07 -13.01 -22.46
C GLY A 348 17.00 -12.72 -20.95
N TYR A 349 15.78 -12.59 -20.44
CA TYR A 349 15.48 -12.42 -19.00
C TYR A 349 14.35 -13.32 -18.50
N SER A 350 13.69 -14.08 -19.39
CA SER A 350 12.48 -14.87 -19.07
C SER A 350 12.76 -16.15 -18.28
N MET A 351 13.97 -16.69 -18.36
CA MET A 351 14.40 -17.87 -17.60
C MET A 351 15.79 -17.62 -17.05
N ILE A 352 15.91 -17.60 -15.73
CA ILE A 352 17.15 -17.31 -15.03
C ILE A 352 17.56 -18.52 -14.20
N LYS A 353 18.77 -19.00 -14.47
CA LYS A 353 19.37 -20.14 -13.79
C LYS A 353 20.88 -19.98 -13.76
N HIS A 354 21.41 -19.52 -12.63
CA HIS A 354 22.85 -19.52 -12.38
C HIS A 354 23.29 -20.84 -11.75
N ALA A 355 24.59 -21.15 -11.84
CA ALA A 355 25.16 -22.40 -11.34
C ALA A 355 24.97 -22.61 -9.83
N TRP A 356 24.86 -21.52 -9.06
CA TRP A 356 24.62 -21.55 -7.62
C TRP A 356 23.14 -21.55 -7.21
N MET A 357 22.22 -21.36 -8.16
CA MET A 357 20.79 -21.36 -7.84
C MET A 357 20.27 -22.81 -7.76
N PRO A 358 19.35 -23.16 -6.86
CA PRO A 358 18.79 -24.51 -6.76
C PRO A 358 17.67 -24.74 -7.78
N LYS A 359 16.84 -23.73 -8.04
CA LYS A 359 15.70 -23.79 -8.98
C LYS A 359 15.90 -22.83 -10.16
N VAL A 360 15.07 -22.98 -11.20
CA VAL A 360 14.97 -21.97 -12.28
C VAL A 360 13.98 -20.91 -11.82
N LEU A 361 14.33 -19.65 -12.04
CA LEU A 361 13.42 -18.51 -11.89
C LEU A 361 12.83 -18.17 -13.26
N ASN A 362 11.52 -18.38 -13.40
CA ASN A 362 10.76 -17.98 -14.58
C ASN A 362 10.24 -16.55 -14.38
N VAL A 363 10.47 -15.67 -15.36
CA VAL A 363 10.07 -14.27 -15.31
C VAL A 363 8.97 -14.00 -16.32
N LYS A 364 7.79 -13.68 -15.81
CA LYS A 364 6.64 -13.17 -16.56
C LYS A 364 6.59 -11.65 -16.43
N TRP A 365 7.21 -10.97 -17.38
CA TRP A 365 7.11 -9.51 -17.49
C TRP A 365 6.05 -9.07 -18.50
N ARG A 366 5.81 -9.88 -19.53
CA ARG A 366 4.81 -9.61 -20.56
C ARG A 366 4.03 -10.87 -20.90
#